data_AF-A0A9E5IVM5-F1
#
_entry.id   AF-A0A9E5IVM5-F1
#
_cell.length_a   1.000
_cell.length_b   1.000
_cell.length_c   1.000
_cell.angle_alpha   90.00
_cell.angle_beta   90.00
_cell.angle_gamma   90.00
#
_symmetry.space_group_name_H-M   'P 1'
#
loop_
_entity.id
_entity.type
_entity.pdbx_description
1 polymer ?
#
loop_
_entity_poly.entity_id
_entity_poly.type
_entity_poly.pdbx_seq_one_letter_code
_entity_poly.pdbx_strand_id
1 'polypeptide(L)' 'MVTSLIQLQCEQLAQLLLARQACMATAESCTGGMIATHCTHLSGSSAWFERGFVTYSNEA' A
#
# COMPACT_ATOMS: atom_id res chain seq x y z
N MET A 1 -2.19 -22.61 -3.64
CA MET A 1 -2.30 -21.36 -2.87
C MET A 1 -3.16 -20.41 -3.68
N VAL A 2 -4.31 -19.98 -3.16
CA VAL A 2 -5.20 -19.06 -3.87
C VAL A 2 -4.76 -17.63 -3.53
N THR A 3 -4.40 -16.84 -4.54
CA THR A 3 -4.08 -15.42 -4.38
C THR A 3 -5.33 -14.65 -3.97
N SER A 4 -5.25 -13.82 -2.92
CA SER A 4 -6.39 -13.00 -2.49
C SER A 4 -6.64 -11.84 -3.47
N LEU A 5 -7.87 -11.32 -3.50
CA LEU A 5 -8.21 -10.15 -4.31
C LEU A 5 -7.31 -8.94 -3.98
N ILE A 6 -7.01 -8.74 -2.69
CA ILE A 6 -6.16 -7.64 -2.22
C ILE A 6 -4.73 -7.78 -2.75
N GLN A 7 -4.19 -8.99 -2.77
CA GLN A 7 -2.85 -9.26 -3.31
C GLN A 7 -2.80 -8.91 -4.80
N LEU A 8 -3.80 -9.33 -5.59
CA LEU A 8 -3.89 -9.00 -7.01
C LEU A 8 -3.99 -7.48 -7.24
N GLN A 9 -4.75 -6.77 -6.42
CA GLN A 9 -4.88 -5.31 -6.50
C GLN A 9 -3.54 -4.60 -6.20
N CYS A 10 -2.78 -5.08 -5.21
CA CYS A 10 -1.46 -4.52 -4.91
C CYS A 10 -0.47 -4.73 -6.05
N GLU A 11 -0.47 -5.92 -6.68
CA GLU A 11 0.38 -6.21 -7.83
C GLU A 11 0.06 -5.31 -9.03
N GLN A 12 -1.23 -5.11 -9.33
CA GLN A 12 -1.68 -4.20 -10.39
C GLN A 12 -1.31 -2.74 -10.09
N LEU A 13 -1.48 -2.30 -8.84
CA LEU A 13 -1.13 -0.95 -8.42
C LEU A 13 0.39 -0.70 -8.54
N ALA A 14 1.21 -1.66 -8.09
CA ALA A 14 2.65 -1.62 -8.24
C ALA A 14 3.07 -1.44 -9.70
N GLN A 15 2.51 -2.26 -10.61
CA GLN A 15 2.80 -2.18 -12.04
C GLN A 15 2.47 -0.79 -12.61
N LEU A 16 1.31 -0.23 -12.24
CA LEU A 16 0.86 1.07 -12.74
C LEU A 16 1.73 2.24 -12.24
N LEU A 17 2.20 2.18 -10.99
CA LEU A 17 3.05 3.21 -10.40
C LEU A 17 4.48 3.14 -10.94
N LEU A 18 5.05 1.93 -11.03
CA LEU A 18 6.37 1.71 -11.61
C LEU A 18 6.44 2.18 -13.07
N ALA A 19 5.43 1.87 -13.88
CA ALA A 19 5.35 2.32 -15.28
C ALA A 19 5.29 3.85 -15.41
N ARG A 20 4.84 4.55 -14.36
CA ARG A 20 4.75 6.02 -14.31
C ARG A 20 5.92 6.67 -13.59
N GLN A 21 6.88 5.89 -13.10
CA GLN A 21 7.95 6.37 -12.21
C GLN A 21 7.40 7.18 -11.02
N ALA A 22 6.26 6.75 -10.48
CA ALA A 22 5.55 7.42 -9.41
C ALA A 22 5.63 6.61 -8.11
N CYS A 23 5.54 7.30 -6.98
CA CYS A 23 5.39 6.71 -5.67
C CYS A 23 4.05 7.08 -5.05
N MET A 24 3.56 6.26 -4.14
CA MET A 24 2.38 6.53 -3.33
C MET A 24 2.70 6.53 -1.83
N ALA A 25 1.80 7.14 -1.08
CA ALA A 25 1.74 7.03 0.38
C ALA A 25 0.28 6.79 0.81
N THR A 26 0.08 6.21 2.00
CA THR A 26 -1.25 6.04 2.60
C THR A 26 -1.40 6.88 3.87
N ALA A 27 -2.62 7.34 4.11
CA ALA A 27 -3.07 7.84 5.41
C ALA A 27 -4.30 7.02 5.81
N GLU A 28 -4.24 6.35 6.95
CA GLU A 28 -5.20 5.35 7.39
C GLU A 28 -5.76 5.69 8.77
N SER A 29 -7.01 5.32 9.02
CA SER A 29 -7.65 5.42 10.34
C SER A 29 -8.22 4.05 10.73
N CYS A 30 -9.47 3.75 10.37
CA CYS A 30 -10.14 2.49 10.75
C CYS A 30 -9.48 1.21 10.21
N THR A 31 -8.68 1.29 9.14
CA THR A 31 -7.91 0.15 8.61
C THR A 31 -6.65 -0.15 9.41
N GLY A 32 -6.20 0.75 10.29
CA GLY A 32 -5.10 0.51 11.22
C GLY A 32 -3.76 0.15 10.58
N GLY A 33 -3.54 0.53 9.31
CA GLY A 33 -2.31 0.18 8.58
C GLY A 33 -2.41 -1.08 7.73
N MET A 34 -3.59 -1.71 7.62
CA MET A 34 -3.76 -2.91 6.77
C MET A 34 -3.47 -2.63 5.29
N ILE A 35 -3.77 -1.43 4.78
CA ILE A 35 -3.45 -1.10 3.37
C ILE A 35 -1.93 -1.04 3.20
N ALA A 36 -1.25 -0.27 4.04
CA ALA A 36 0.22 -0.20 4.03
C ALA A 36 0.86 -1.59 4.22
N THR A 37 0.29 -2.44 5.07
CA THR A 37 0.76 -3.82 5.29
C THR A 37 0.68 -4.64 4.00
N HIS A 38 -0.44 -4.59 3.28
CA HIS A 38 -0.59 -5.32 2.02
C HIS A 38 0.33 -4.78 0.92
N CYS A 39 0.49 -3.46 0.81
CA CYS A 39 1.43 -2.87 -0.15
C CYS A 39 2.88 -3.27 0.15
N THR A 40 3.29 -3.18 1.42
CA THR A 40 4.68 -3.48 1.84
C THR A 40 4.99 -4.97 1.85
N HIS A 41 3.98 -5.84 1.96
CA HIS A 41 4.16 -7.30 1.82
C HIS A 41 4.60 -7.73 0.42
N LEU A 42 4.32 -6.92 -0.62
CA LEU A 42 4.79 -7.19 -1.97
C LEU A 42 6.29 -6.89 -2.07
N SER A 43 7.09 -7.89 -2.47
CA SER A 43 8.52 -7.70 -2.72
C SER A 43 8.80 -6.58 -3.72
N GLY A 44 9.77 -5.72 -3.42
CA GLY A 44 10.08 -4.54 -4.25
C GLY A 44 9.16 -3.34 -4.02
N SER A 45 8.30 -3.38 -3.00
CA SER A 45 7.41 -2.29 -2.62
C SER A 45 8.11 -0.95 -2.37
N SER A 46 9.37 -0.94 -1.91
CA SER A 46 10.14 0.30 -1.70
C SER A 46 10.39 1.12 -2.98
N ALA A 47 10.18 0.54 -4.17
CA ALA A 47 10.31 1.27 -5.43
C ALA A 47 9.07 2.11 -5.81
N TRP A 48 7.92 1.90 -5.15
CA TRP A 48 6.65 2.56 -5.50
C TRP A 48 5.75 2.91 -4.32
N PHE A 49 6.01 2.35 -3.13
CA PHE A 49 5.35 2.67 -1.87
C PHE A 49 6.36 3.32 -0.93
N GLU A 50 6.11 4.57 -0.58
CA GLU A 50 7.12 5.40 0.07
C GLU A 50 6.89 5.50 1.58
N ARG A 51 5.65 5.75 2.04
CA ARG A 51 5.31 5.73 3.47
C ARG A 51 3.83 5.45 3.74
N GLY A 52 3.53 5.05 4.97
CA GLY A 52 2.16 4.94 5.48
C GLY A 52 2.02 5.68 6.81
N PHE A 53 0.91 6.36 6.99
CA PHE A 53 0.52 7.01 8.24
C PHE A 53 -0.74 6.36 8.78
N VAL A 54 -0.81 6.19 10.10
CA VAL A 54 -2.03 5.75 10.79
C VAL A 54 -2.40 6.81 11.82
N THR A 55 -3.51 7.50 11.59
CA THR A 55 -4.03 8.62 12.39
C THR A 55 -5.47 8.30 12.78
N TYR A 56 -5.65 7.72 13.98
CA TYR A 56 -6.95 7.16 14.37
C TYR A 56 -7.87 8.18 15.04
N SER A 57 -7.34 8.97 15.99
CA SER A 57 -8.09 10.02 16.69
C SER A 57 -8.18 11.30 15.85
N ASN A 58 -9.13 12.17 16.20
CA ASN A 58 -9.29 13.48 15.56
C ASN A 58 -8.04 14.36 15.72
N GLU A 59 -7.29 14.17 16.81
CA GLU A 59 -6.08 14.91 17.14
C GLU A 59 -4.78 14.29 16.57
N ALA A 60 -4.87 13.13 15.91
CA ALA A 60 -3.71 12.41 15.36
C ALA A 60 -3.41 12.78 13.90
#